data_AF-K4JY94-F1
#
_entry.id   AF-K4JY94-F1
#
_cell.length_a   1.000
_cell.length_b   1.000
_cell.length_c   1.000
_cell.angle_alpha   90.00
_cell.angle_beta   90.00
_cell.angle_gamma   90.00
#
_symmetry.space_group_name_H-M   'P 1'
#
loop_
_entity.id
_entity.type
_entity.pdbx_description
1 polymer ?
#
loop_
_entity_poly.entity_id
_entity_poly.type
_entity_poly.pdbx_seq_one_letter_code
_entity_poly.pdbx_strand_id
1 'polypeptide(L)'
;GTHIWMDHCTFEEYPLVQLDVKRGSHNVTISWSRFENAQTGILFGLPADIVKEPDQELSMHHNYFAGLSADGIRAHGGELHVYNNYYE
;
A
#
# COMPACT_ATOMS: atom_id res chain seq x y z
N GLY A 1 -4.77 -9.65 7.90
CA GLY A 1 -5.78 -9.26 8.91
C GLY A 1 -7.01 -8.72 8.20
N THR A 2 -8.11 -8.48 8.90
CA THR A 2 -9.33 -7.95 8.29
C THR A 2 -9.84 -6.76 9.11
N HIS A 3 -10.53 -5.82 8.46
CA HIS A 3 -11.07 -4.61 9.08
C HIS A 3 -9.98 -3.76 9.76
N ILE A 4 -9.00 -3.33 8.95
CA ILE A 4 -7.87 -2.53 9.41
C ILE A 4 -7.98 -1.14 8.80
N TRP A 5 -7.79 -0.12 9.63
CA TRP A 5 -7.71 1.27 9.19
C TRP A 5 -6.39 1.89 9.66
N MET A 6 -5.62 2.42 8.71
CA MET A 6 -4.44 3.24 8.97
C MET A 6 -4.71 4.65 8.44
N ASP A 7 -4.59 5.63 9.31
CA ASP A 7 -5.00 7.01 9.05
C ASP A 7 -4.04 8.01 9.70
N HIS A 8 -3.77 9.13 9.03
CA HIS A 8 -2.92 10.22 9.54
C HIS A 8 -1.55 9.78 10.06
N CYS A 9 -0.95 8.77 9.42
CA CYS A 9 0.38 8.26 9.76
C CYS A 9 1.44 8.83 8.81
N THR A 10 2.68 8.95 9.29
CA THR A 10 3.84 9.31 8.47
C THR A 10 4.87 8.18 8.50
N PHE A 11 5.32 7.75 7.32
CA PHE A 11 6.38 6.78 7.10
C PHE A 11 7.54 7.51 6.39
N GLU A 12 8.64 7.79 7.09
CA GLU A 12 9.62 8.80 6.63
C GLU A 12 10.92 8.26 6.04
N GLU A 13 11.31 7.00 6.32
CA GLU A 13 12.52 6.41 5.74
C GLU A 13 12.55 4.88 5.94
N TYR A 14 12.60 4.12 4.85
CA TYR A 14 12.86 2.67 4.89
C TYR A 14 13.46 2.20 3.56
N PRO A 15 14.53 1.39 3.55
CA PRO A 15 15.27 1.11 2.31
C PRO A 15 14.48 0.35 1.25
N LEU A 16 13.43 -0.38 1.63
CA LEU A 16 12.64 -1.22 0.72
C LEU A 16 11.16 -0.77 0.71
N VAL A 17 10.28 -1.58 1.30
CA VAL A 17 8.82 -1.35 1.34
C VAL A 17 8.39 -0.85 2.72
N GLN A 18 7.69 0.28 2.80
CA GLN A 18 7.25 0.84 4.09
C GLN A 18 6.06 0.10 4.71
N LEU A 19 5.13 -0.39 3.89
CA LEU A 19 3.94 -1.09 4.36
C LEU A 19 3.54 -2.26 3.45
N ASP A 20 3.31 -3.42 4.07
CA ASP A 20 2.87 -4.64 3.40
C ASP A 20 1.41 -4.97 3.74
N VAL A 21 0.56 -5.11 2.72
CA VAL A 21 -0.78 -5.70 2.83
C VAL A 21 -0.78 -7.01 2.05
N LYS A 22 -0.70 -8.14 2.75
CA LYS A 22 -0.44 -9.47 2.16
C LYS A 22 -1.29 -10.56 2.82
N ARG A 23 -1.17 -11.80 2.34
CA ARG A 23 -1.74 -13.02 2.94
C ARG A 23 -3.27 -12.97 3.06
N GLY A 24 -3.93 -12.51 2.00
CA GLY A 24 -5.39 -12.42 1.94
C GLY A 24 -5.99 -11.38 2.89
N SER A 25 -5.22 -10.34 3.24
CA SER A 25 -5.75 -9.23 4.03
C SER A 25 -6.79 -8.46 3.21
N HIS A 26 -7.96 -8.23 3.79
CA HIS A 26 -9.12 -7.59 3.13
C HIS A 26 -9.84 -6.63 4.08
N ASN A 27 -10.70 -5.78 3.54
CA ASN A 27 -11.28 -4.65 4.27
C ASN A 27 -10.20 -3.77 4.91
N VAL A 28 -9.16 -3.42 4.14
CA VAL A 28 -8.09 -2.51 4.56
C VAL A 28 -8.31 -1.13 3.94
N THR A 29 -8.32 -0.10 4.78
CA THR A 29 -8.32 1.31 4.34
C THR A 29 -7.05 2.00 4.79
N ILE A 30 -6.40 2.70 3.87
CA ILE A 30 -5.24 3.56 4.15
C ILE A 30 -5.56 4.96 3.66
N SER A 31 -5.61 5.91 4.58
CA SER A 31 -6.04 7.27 4.28
C SER A 31 -5.19 8.35 4.94
N TRP A 32 -5.15 9.54 4.32
CA TRP A 32 -4.52 10.74 4.89
C TRP A 32 -3.09 10.52 5.44
N SER A 33 -2.37 9.56 4.88
CA SER A 33 -1.05 9.14 5.37
C SER A 33 0.05 9.53 4.37
N ARG A 34 1.27 9.65 4.86
CA ARG A 34 2.45 10.06 4.08
C ARG A 34 3.45 8.91 3.97
N PHE A 35 3.91 8.61 2.77
CA PHE A 35 4.91 7.59 2.45
C PHE A 35 6.09 8.25 1.74
N GLU A 36 7.20 8.39 2.46
CA GLU A 36 8.32 9.23 2.04
C GLU A 36 9.66 8.49 2.11
N ASN A 37 10.56 8.74 1.16
CA ASN A 37 11.96 8.28 1.16
C ASN A 37 12.14 6.76 1.31
N ALA A 38 11.59 5.99 0.37
CA ALA A 38 11.72 4.53 0.33
C ALA A 38 11.86 4.02 -1.10
N GLN A 39 12.13 2.72 -1.27
CA GLN A 39 12.00 2.13 -2.61
C GLN A 39 10.52 2.05 -3.01
N THR A 40 9.66 1.63 -2.11
CA THR A 40 8.24 1.47 -2.37
C THR A 40 7.42 1.85 -1.15
N GLY A 41 6.34 2.60 -1.33
CA GLY A 41 5.43 2.96 -0.23
C GLY A 41 4.70 1.72 0.27
N ILE A 42 3.86 1.14 -0.60
CA ILE A 42 3.01 -0.01 -0.26
C ILE A 42 3.25 -1.18 -1.20
N LEU A 43 3.30 -2.38 -0.64
CA LEU A 43 3.19 -3.64 -1.38
C LEU A 43 1.87 -4.33 -1.04
N PHE A 44 1.01 -4.45 -2.05
CA PHE A 44 -0.27 -5.14 -1.99
C PHE A 44 -0.15 -6.51 -2.66
N GLY A 45 -0.06 -7.54 -1.82
CA GLY A 45 0.07 -8.93 -2.21
C GLY A 45 1.51 -9.40 -2.37
N LEU A 46 1.71 -10.70 -2.13
CA LEU A 46 2.94 -11.38 -2.52
C LEU A 46 3.07 -11.47 -4.04
N PRO A 47 4.29 -11.56 -4.60
CA PRO A 47 4.50 -11.81 -6.02
C PRO A 47 3.67 -13.01 -6.52
N ALA A 48 2.99 -12.82 -7.65
CA ALA A 48 1.96 -13.75 -8.15
C ALA A 48 2.52 -15.12 -8.59
N ASP A 49 3.83 -15.21 -8.82
CA ASP A 49 4.56 -16.46 -9.09
C ASP A 49 4.77 -17.32 -7.83
N ILE A 50 4.51 -16.76 -6.64
CA ILE A 50 4.66 -17.46 -5.35
C ILE A 50 3.29 -17.91 -4.82
N VAL A 51 2.33 -16.99 -4.67
CA VAL A 51 0.94 -17.27 -4.23
C VAL A 51 0.00 -16.25 -4.87
N LYS A 52 -1.08 -16.73 -5.51
CA LYS A 52 -2.17 -15.84 -5.93
C LYS A 52 -3.07 -15.55 -4.74
N GLU A 53 -3.25 -14.28 -4.42
CA GLU A 53 -4.09 -13.81 -3.31
C GLU A 53 -5.33 -13.12 -3.90
N PRO A 54 -6.38 -13.86 -4.32
CA PRO A 54 -7.55 -13.27 -4.99
C PRO A 54 -8.46 -12.49 -4.04
N ASP A 55 -8.52 -12.89 -2.76
CA ASP A 55 -9.47 -12.37 -1.77
C ASP A 55 -8.92 -11.18 -0.99
N GLN A 56 -7.87 -10.51 -1.48
CA GLN A 56 -7.33 -9.32 -0.83
C GLN A 56 -8.01 -8.06 -1.37
N GLU A 57 -8.28 -7.12 -0.47
CA GLU A 57 -9.00 -5.88 -0.77
C GLU A 57 -8.32 -4.70 -0.08
N LEU A 58 -8.05 -3.65 -0.83
CA LEU A 58 -7.40 -2.43 -0.33
C LEU A 58 -8.04 -1.17 -0.93
N SER A 59 -8.46 -0.25 -0.05
CA SER A 59 -8.85 1.11 -0.40
C SER A 59 -7.76 2.10 0.02
N MET A 60 -7.32 2.95 -0.91
CA MET A 60 -6.32 3.98 -0.64
C MET A 60 -6.78 5.34 -1.12
N HIS A 61 -6.83 6.32 -0.22
CA HIS A 61 -7.24 7.67 -0.60
C HIS A 61 -6.61 8.80 0.21
N HIS A 62 -6.43 9.95 -0.42
CA HIS A 62 -5.89 11.16 0.22
C HIS A 62 -4.51 10.96 0.86
N ASN A 63 -3.73 9.98 0.37
CA ASN A 63 -2.35 9.76 0.81
C ASN A 63 -1.37 10.60 -0.02
N TYR A 64 -0.21 10.88 0.58
CA TYR A 64 0.91 11.60 -0.04
C TYR A 64 2.09 10.66 -0.23
N PHE A 65 2.61 10.55 -1.44
CA PHE A 65 3.79 9.75 -1.78
C PHE A 65 4.88 10.64 -2.35
N ALA A 66 6.08 10.62 -1.76
CA ALA A 66 7.20 11.45 -2.20
C ALA A 66 8.56 10.78 -1.98
N GLY A 67 9.54 11.10 -2.83
CA GLY A 67 10.89 10.56 -2.69
C GLY A 67 10.97 9.04 -2.81
N LEU A 68 10.04 8.41 -3.53
CA LEU A 68 10.05 6.96 -3.76
C LEU A 68 10.87 6.61 -5.00
N SER A 69 11.77 5.63 -4.89
CA SER A 69 12.64 5.24 -6.02
C SER A 69 12.03 4.20 -6.98
N ALA A 70 10.87 3.61 -6.65
CA ALA A 70 10.14 2.70 -7.53
C ALA A 70 8.63 2.97 -7.57
N ASP A 71 7.86 2.52 -6.57
CA ASP A 71 6.40 2.50 -6.63
C ASP A 71 5.77 3.15 -5.40
N GLY A 72 4.72 3.96 -5.59
CA GLY A 72 3.84 4.35 -4.47
C GLY A 72 3.03 3.17 -3.94
N ILE A 73 2.37 2.43 -4.84
CA ILE A 73 1.60 1.23 -4.54
C ILE A 73 1.97 0.16 -5.56
N ARG A 74 2.62 -0.91 -5.13
CA ARG A 74 2.93 -2.09 -5.95
C ARG A 74 1.90 -3.18 -5.68
N ALA A 75 1.06 -3.51 -6.65
CA ALA A 75 -0.05 -4.45 -6.50
C ALA A 75 0.14 -5.74 -7.31
N HIS A 76 -0.17 -6.90 -6.70
CA HIS A 76 -0.07 -8.23 -7.29
C HIS A 76 -1.42 -8.97 -7.34
N GLY A 77 -2.47 -8.30 -7.84
CA GLY A 77 -3.83 -8.83 -7.94
C GLY A 77 -4.76 -8.30 -6.83
N GLY A 78 -5.86 -9.01 -6.56
CA GLY A 78 -6.91 -8.57 -5.63
C GLY A 78 -7.75 -7.41 -6.16
N GLU A 79 -8.64 -6.89 -5.31
CA GLU A 79 -9.40 -5.68 -5.59
C GLU A 79 -8.74 -4.46 -4.94
N LEU A 80 -8.46 -3.45 -5.77
CA LEU A 80 -7.78 -2.24 -5.35
C LEU A 80 -8.58 -1.01 -5.79
N HIS A 81 -8.96 -0.17 -4.82
CA HIS A 81 -9.63 1.11 -5.08
C HIS A 81 -8.72 2.27 -4.65
N VAL A 82 -8.14 2.96 -5.63
CA VAL A 82 -7.18 4.06 -5.43
C VAL A 82 -7.78 5.35 -5.97
N TYR A 83 -8.01 6.35 -5.11
CA TYR A 83 -8.55 7.64 -5.53
C TYR A 83 -7.99 8.79 -4.70
N ASN A 84 -7.86 9.99 -5.28
CA ASN A 84 -7.38 11.20 -4.62
C ASN A 84 -6.04 11.05 -3.86
N ASN A 85 -5.14 10.17 -4.28
CA ASN A 85 -3.78 10.14 -3.75
C ASN A 85 -2.89 11.10 -4.55
N TYR A 86 -1.93 11.73 -3.89
CA TYR A 86 -0.94 12.60 -4.52
C TYR A 86 0.41 11.89 -4.59
N TYR A 87 1.01 11.89 -5.78
CA TYR A 87 2.34 11.36 -6.07
C TYR A 87 3.21 12.49 -6.59
N GLU A 88 4.32 12.77 -5.92
CA GLU A 88 5.35 13.75 -6.35
C GLU A 88 6.30 13.18 -7.40
#